data_AF-K6UFA9-F1
#
_entry.id   AF-K6UFA9-F1
#
_cell.length_a   1.000
_cell.length_b   1.000
_cell.length_c   1.000
_cell.angle_alpha   90.00
_cell.angle_beta   90.00
_cell.angle_gamma   90.00
#
_symmetry.space_group_name_H-M   'P 1'
#
loop_
_entity.id
_entity.type
_entity.pdbx_description
1 polymer ?
#
loop_
_entity_poly.entity_id
_entity_poly.type
_entity_poly.pdbx_seq_one_letter_code
_entity_poly.pdbx_strand_id
1 'polypeptide(L)'
;MENVSANLPYYNQKCDSIRVERKNNENIYEQKYIEYSLWHFPKSEHDKCILLNYWVYSKLDGIFSLNNLSVILLAFAPLQQIWNDMVETLSRDPRYKICWPDSVTIMQKDWKKKKELYDYYVDYDYLLRMAQIHKNNECKYYNKLKEMLSLYETFEKVCEPKGDSCPDVFYKCQKKILSLR
;
A
#
# COMPACT_ATOMS: atom_id res chain seq x y z
N MET A 1 27.93 -14.62 -1.30
CA MET A 1 27.15 -13.39 -1.07
C MET A 1 26.33 -13.14 -2.32
N GLU A 2 25.08 -13.59 -2.34
CA GLU A 2 24.21 -13.42 -3.50
C GLU A 2 23.69 -11.97 -3.53
N ASN A 3 23.97 -11.30 -4.64
CA ASN A 3 23.47 -9.96 -4.93
C ASN A 3 21.97 -10.05 -5.25
N VAL A 4 21.15 -9.13 -4.75
CA VAL A 4 19.72 -8.98 -5.11
C VAL A 4 19.50 -9.03 -6.64
N SER A 5 20.42 -8.45 -7.41
CA SER A 5 20.41 -8.51 -8.88
C SER A 5 20.52 -9.94 -9.44
N ALA A 6 21.20 -10.85 -8.74
CA ALA A 6 21.37 -12.25 -9.18
C ALA A 6 20.11 -13.10 -8.98
N ASN A 7 19.27 -12.77 -7.98
CA ASN A 7 18.03 -13.50 -7.70
C ASN A 7 16.81 -12.91 -8.42
N LEU A 8 16.91 -11.69 -8.95
CA LEU A 8 15.84 -11.02 -9.70
C LEU A 8 15.34 -11.83 -10.93
N PRO A 9 16.20 -12.44 -11.78
CA PRO A 9 15.73 -13.27 -12.90
C PRO A 9 14.91 -14.49 -12.46
N TYR A 10 15.28 -15.11 -11.34
CA TYR A 10 14.57 -16.27 -10.78
C TYR A 10 13.15 -15.92 -10.35
N TYR A 11 12.99 -14.82 -9.61
CA TYR A 11 11.66 -14.38 -9.16
C TYR A 11 10.81 -13.86 -10.33
N ASN A 12 11.41 -13.19 -11.32
CA ASN A 12 10.70 -12.82 -12.55
C ASN A 12 10.13 -14.05 -13.27
N GLN A 13 10.92 -15.11 -13.42
CA GLN A 13 10.46 -16.34 -14.07
C GLN A 13 9.29 -17.00 -13.30
N LYS A 14 9.35 -17.04 -11.96
CA LYS A 14 8.24 -17.54 -11.14
C LYS A 14 6.99 -16.70 -11.32
N CYS A 15 7.13 -15.38 -11.34
CA CYS A 15 6.06 -14.43 -11.57
C CYS A 15 5.37 -14.66 -12.93
N ASP A 16 6.14 -14.80 -14.01
CA ASP A 16 5.62 -15.06 -15.36
C ASP A 16 4.90 -16.42 -15.47
N SER A 17 5.23 -17.38 -14.60
CA SER A 17 4.60 -18.70 -14.57
C SER A 17 3.18 -18.71 -13.97
N ILE A 18 2.74 -17.60 -13.34
CA ILE A 18 1.41 -17.51 -12.72
C ILE A 18 0.32 -17.45 -13.79
N ARG A 19 -0.45 -18.54 -13.91
CA ARG A 19 -1.57 -18.69 -14.84
C ARG A 19 -2.91 -18.44 -14.13
N VAL A 20 -3.35 -17.19 -14.13
CA VAL A 20 -4.67 -16.78 -13.63
C VAL A 20 -5.43 -16.10 -14.78
N GLU A 21 -6.73 -16.38 -14.91
CA GLU A 21 -7.59 -15.67 -15.89
C GLU A 21 -7.56 -14.17 -15.61
N ARG A 22 -7.11 -13.39 -16.60
CA ARG A 22 -6.95 -11.93 -16.50
C ARG A 22 -8.04 -11.25 -17.30
N LYS A 23 -8.54 -10.11 -16.82
CA LYS A 23 -9.41 -9.26 -17.66
C LYS A 23 -8.60 -8.44 -18.66
N ASN A 24 -7.35 -8.11 -18.30
CA ASN A 24 -6.44 -7.29 -19.07
C ASN A 24 -5.06 -7.96 -19.25
N ASN A 25 -4.35 -7.60 -20.32
CA ASN A 25 -3.01 -8.12 -20.64
C ASN A 25 -1.86 -7.36 -19.94
N GLU A 26 -2.15 -6.57 -18.90
CA GLU A 26 -1.09 -5.90 -18.13
C GLU A 26 -0.21 -6.93 -17.42
N ASN A 27 1.10 -6.68 -17.41
CA ASN A 27 2.03 -7.51 -16.67
C ASN A 27 1.77 -7.37 -15.17
N ILE A 28 1.42 -8.48 -14.53
CA ILE A 28 1.09 -8.55 -13.10
C ILE A 28 2.31 -8.19 -12.23
N TYR A 29 3.52 -8.43 -12.75
CA TYR A 29 4.77 -8.34 -12.02
C TYR A 29 5.75 -7.43 -12.77
N GLU A 30 5.67 -6.13 -12.53
CA GLU A 30 6.71 -5.21 -13.00
C GLU A 30 8.01 -5.49 -12.24
N GLN A 31 9.16 -5.55 -12.92
CA GLN A 31 10.49 -5.71 -12.29
C GLN A 31 10.72 -4.74 -11.12
N LYS A 32 10.13 -3.54 -11.21
CA LYS A 32 10.12 -2.51 -10.16
C LYS A 32 9.58 -3.02 -8.83
N TYR A 33 8.60 -3.92 -8.84
CA TYR A 33 7.99 -4.45 -7.63
C TYR A 33 9.00 -5.22 -6.77
N ILE A 34 9.69 -6.16 -7.40
CA ILE A 34 10.75 -6.95 -6.76
C ILE A 34 11.86 -5.98 -6.32
N GLU A 35 12.23 -5.02 -7.15
CA GLU A 35 13.21 -4.00 -6.79
C GLU A 35 12.82 -3.21 -5.54
N TYR A 36 11.59 -2.67 -5.47
CA TYR A 36 11.08 -1.89 -4.35
C TYR A 36 10.95 -2.71 -3.05
N SER A 37 10.58 -3.99 -3.15
CA SER A 37 10.48 -4.88 -1.99
C SER A 37 11.83 -5.15 -1.31
N LEU A 38 12.93 -4.89 -2.02
CA LEU A 38 14.30 -5.16 -1.60
C LEU A 38 15.07 -3.89 -1.23
N TRP A 39 14.45 -2.72 -1.31
CA TRP A 39 15.10 -1.45 -0.98
C TRP A 39 15.35 -1.34 0.53
N HIS A 40 16.58 -0.94 0.89
CA HIS A 40 16.84 -0.44 2.23
C HIS A 40 16.25 0.96 2.36
N PHE A 41 15.12 1.04 3.03
CA PHE A 41 14.49 2.32 3.26
C PHE A 41 15.00 2.97 4.55
N PRO A 42 15.55 4.20 4.50
CA PRO A 42 15.81 4.96 5.72
C PRO A 42 14.49 5.15 6.48
N LYS A 43 14.60 5.23 7.82
CA LYS A 43 13.46 5.43 8.72
C LYS A 43 12.65 6.64 8.26
N SER A 44 11.39 6.40 7.89
CA SER A 44 10.42 7.44 7.53
C SER A 44 9.28 7.48 8.54
N GLU A 45 8.56 8.61 8.59
CA GLU A 45 7.32 8.73 9.37
C GLU A 45 6.26 7.70 8.93
N HIS A 46 6.23 7.44 7.62
CA HIS A 46 5.32 6.49 6.99
C HIS A 46 5.96 5.10 6.89
N ASP A 47 5.15 4.06 7.09
CA ASP A 47 5.56 2.68 6.82
C ASP A 47 5.52 2.41 5.30
N LYS A 48 6.69 2.20 4.72
CA LYS A 48 6.85 1.94 3.28
C LYS A 48 6.44 0.52 2.89
N CYS A 49 6.40 -0.42 3.84
CA CYS A 49 5.89 -1.76 3.58
C CYS A 49 4.37 -1.76 3.42
N ILE A 50 3.67 -0.91 4.17
CA ILE A 50 2.23 -0.69 3.97
C ILE A 50 1.97 -0.09 2.58
N LEU A 51 2.75 0.91 2.17
CA LEU A 51 2.63 1.50 0.83
C LEU A 51 2.87 0.50 -0.29
N LEU A 52 3.90 -0.34 -0.16
CA LEU A 52 4.20 -1.38 -1.14
C LEU A 52 3.04 -2.39 -1.24
N ASN A 53 2.50 -2.84 -0.11
CA ASN A 53 1.34 -3.72 -0.09
C ASN A 53 0.13 -3.09 -0.80
N TYR A 54 -0.22 -1.84 -0.47
CA TYR A 54 -1.32 -1.15 -1.14
C TYR A 54 -1.10 -0.93 -2.63
N TRP A 55 0.13 -0.65 -3.06
CA TRP A 55 0.47 -0.54 -4.46
C TRP A 55 0.24 -1.86 -5.21
N VAL A 56 0.65 -2.99 -4.63
CA VAL A 56 0.36 -4.34 -5.16
C VAL A 56 -1.14 -4.58 -5.28
N TYR A 57 -1.91 -4.27 -4.22
CA TYR A 57 -3.35 -4.50 -4.24
C TYR A 57 -4.03 -3.69 -5.34
N SER A 58 -3.64 -2.43 -5.53
CA SER A 58 -4.16 -1.60 -6.63
C SER A 58 -3.80 -2.14 -8.01
N LYS A 59 -2.61 -2.69 -8.19
CA LYS A 59 -2.22 -3.36 -9.45
C LYS A 59 -3.07 -4.61 -9.70
N LEU A 60 -3.23 -5.47 -8.70
CA LEU A 60 -4.08 -6.65 -8.80
C LEU A 60 -5.55 -6.28 -9.06
N ASP A 61 -6.05 -5.21 -8.45
CA ASP A 61 -7.40 -4.69 -8.71
C ASP A 61 -7.58 -4.18 -10.14
N GLY A 62 -6.58 -3.50 -10.71
CA GLY A 62 -6.61 -3.10 -12.11
C GLY A 62 -6.66 -4.28 -13.09
N ILE A 63 -6.04 -5.40 -12.75
CA ILE A 63 -5.91 -6.57 -13.64
C ILE A 63 -7.09 -7.54 -13.50
N PHE A 64 -7.50 -7.83 -12.26
CA PHE A 64 -8.46 -8.88 -11.95
C PHE A 64 -9.83 -8.33 -11.55
N SER A 65 -9.94 -7.02 -11.23
CA SER A 65 -11.09 -6.43 -10.55
C SER A 65 -11.40 -7.18 -9.25
N LEU A 66 -10.73 -6.82 -8.15
CA LEU A 66 -10.86 -7.50 -6.86
C LEU A 66 -12.22 -7.22 -6.20
N ASN A 67 -13.28 -7.79 -6.78
CA ASN A 67 -14.68 -7.56 -6.43
C ASN A 67 -15.22 -8.54 -5.39
N ASN A 68 -14.53 -9.67 -5.18
CA ASN A 68 -14.88 -10.66 -4.19
C ASN A 68 -13.65 -11.43 -3.70
N LEU A 69 -13.83 -12.16 -2.59
CA LEU A 69 -12.75 -12.89 -1.93
C LEU A 69 -12.12 -13.97 -2.80
N SER A 70 -12.91 -14.70 -3.59
CA SER A 70 -12.40 -15.76 -4.46
C SER A 70 -11.45 -15.21 -5.51
N VAL A 71 -11.78 -14.06 -6.12
CA VAL A 71 -10.90 -13.38 -7.08
C VAL A 71 -9.62 -12.87 -6.41
N ILE A 72 -9.74 -12.31 -5.20
CA ILE A 72 -8.58 -11.88 -4.40
C ILE A 72 -7.65 -13.05 -4.12
N LEU A 73 -8.17 -14.18 -3.68
CA LEU A 73 -7.37 -15.36 -3.38
C LEU A 73 -6.67 -15.91 -4.63
N LEU A 74 -7.38 -15.99 -5.76
CA LEU A 74 -6.80 -16.45 -7.03
C LEU A 74 -5.69 -15.52 -7.52
N ALA A 75 -5.84 -14.22 -7.36
CA ALA A 75 -4.85 -13.22 -7.80
C ALA A 75 -3.65 -13.11 -6.84
N PHE A 76 -3.90 -13.06 -5.53
CA PHE A 76 -2.89 -12.73 -4.53
C PHE A 76 -2.15 -13.94 -3.99
N ALA A 77 -2.79 -15.11 -3.82
CA ALA A 77 -2.14 -16.25 -3.17
C ALA A 77 -0.87 -16.74 -3.90
N PRO A 78 -0.85 -16.87 -5.26
CA PRO A 78 0.37 -17.25 -5.97
C PRO A 78 1.48 -16.20 -5.81
N LEU A 79 1.13 -14.91 -5.87
CA LEU A 79 2.09 -13.82 -5.65
C LEU A 79 2.63 -13.84 -4.21
N GLN A 80 1.77 -14.06 -3.22
CA GLN A 80 2.14 -14.13 -1.82
C GLN A 80 3.15 -15.26 -1.57
N GLN A 81 2.99 -16.41 -2.23
CA GLN A 81 3.95 -17.51 -2.13
C GLN A 81 5.34 -17.10 -2.64
N ILE A 82 5.42 -16.46 -3.81
CA ILE A 82 6.69 -15.97 -4.38
C ILE A 82 7.27 -14.88 -3.48
N TRP A 83 6.44 -13.97 -2.97
CA TRP A 83 6.87 -12.89 -2.09
C TRP A 83 7.46 -13.44 -0.79
N ASN A 84 6.79 -14.40 -0.14
CA ASN A 84 7.31 -15.04 1.07
C ASN A 84 8.65 -15.75 0.83
N ASP A 85 8.77 -16.53 -0.25
CA ASP A 85 10.02 -17.20 -0.64
C ASP A 85 11.17 -16.20 -0.83
N MET A 86 10.87 -15.06 -1.46
CA MET A 86 11.81 -13.95 -1.62
C MET A 86 12.20 -13.34 -0.27
N VAL A 87 11.23 -13.08 0.61
CA VAL A 87 11.51 -12.52 1.93
C VAL A 87 12.38 -13.46 2.75
N GLU A 88 12.04 -14.74 2.84
CA GLU A 88 12.79 -15.75 3.61
C GLU A 88 14.23 -15.95 3.09
N THR A 89 14.40 -15.88 1.77
CA THR A 89 15.72 -16.03 1.15
C THR A 89 16.62 -14.83 1.46
N LEU A 90 16.05 -13.61 1.36
CA LEU A 90 16.84 -12.38 1.40
C LEU A 90 16.92 -11.76 2.80
N SER A 91 16.02 -12.11 3.73
CA SER A 91 15.98 -11.57 5.10
C SER A 91 17.19 -11.97 5.93
N ARG A 92 17.98 -12.93 5.45
CA ARG A 92 19.25 -13.37 6.05
C ARG A 92 20.35 -12.32 5.93
N ASP A 93 20.20 -11.35 5.03
CA ASP A 93 21.14 -10.26 4.88
C ASP A 93 20.61 -9.00 5.58
N PRO A 94 21.27 -8.54 6.67
CA PRO A 94 20.80 -7.43 7.49
C PRO A 94 20.82 -6.07 6.76
N ARG A 95 21.42 -6.00 5.56
CA ARG A 95 21.39 -4.79 4.73
C ARG A 95 19.99 -4.52 4.17
N TYR A 96 19.11 -5.52 4.10
CA TYR A 96 17.78 -5.37 3.52
C TYR A 96 16.72 -5.20 4.60
N LYS A 97 15.85 -4.19 4.43
CA LYS A 97 14.60 -4.07 5.18
C LYS A 97 13.48 -4.60 4.29
N ILE A 98 13.18 -5.89 4.44
CA ILE A 98 12.23 -6.55 3.56
C ILE A 98 10.80 -6.39 4.08
N CYS A 99 9.90 -6.06 3.17
CA CYS A 99 8.48 -5.96 3.45
C CYS A 99 7.80 -7.31 3.27
N TRP A 100 7.04 -7.73 4.27
CA TRP A 100 6.22 -8.94 4.18
C TRP A 100 4.90 -8.66 3.45
N PRO A 101 4.37 -9.64 2.69
CA PRO A 101 3.01 -9.56 2.19
C PRO A 101 2.01 -9.52 3.34
N ASP A 102 1.10 -8.54 3.31
CA ASP A 102 -0.05 -8.49 4.20
C ASP A 102 -1.26 -9.12 3.48
N SER A 103 -1.65 -10.31 3.90
CA SER A 103 -2.83 -11.00 3.37
C SER A 103 -4.11 -10.58 4.08
N VAL A 104 -4.01 -10.10 5.32
CA VAL A 104 -5.16 -9.77 6.14
C VAL A 104 -5.84 -8.52 5.59
N THR A 105 -5.06 -7.48 5.26
CA THR A 105 -5.62 -6.22 4.78
C THR A 105 -6.31 -6.36 3.43
N ILE A 106 -5.70 -7.02 2.44
CA ILE A 106 -6.31 -7.18 1.10
C ILE A 106 -7.62 -7.98 1.13
N MET A 107 -7.79 -8.88 2.10
CA MET A 107 -9.02 -9.67 2.26
C MET A 107 -10.19 -8.88 2.86
N GLN A 108 -9.93 -7.70 3.43
CA GLN A 108 -10.98 -6.86 4.04
C GLN A 108 -11.73 -6.07 2.97
N LYS A 109 -13.07 -6.03 3.05
CA LYS A 109 -13.93 -5.35 2.04
C LYS A 109 -13.62 -3.87 1.86
N ASP A 110 -13.04 -3.23 2.88
CA ASP A 110 -12.75 -1.80 2.93
C ASP A 110 -11.27 -1.45 2.69
N TRP A 111 -10.45 -2.40 2.23
CA TRP A 111 -9.02 -2.18 1.99
C TRP A 111 -8.74 -0.97 1.09
N LYS A 112 -9.61 -0.70 0.11
CA LYS A 112 -9.49 0.48 -0.79
C LYS A 112 -9.62 1.79 -0.03
N LYS A 113 -10.57 1.88 0.91
CA LYS A 113 -10.74 3.07 1.76
C LYS A 113 -9.58 3.22 2.74
N LYS A 114 -9.07 2.10 3.27
CA LYS A 114 -7.89 2.11 4.15
C LYS A 114 -6.63 2.55 3.40
N LYS A 115 -6.48 2.14 2.14
CA LYS A 115 -5.45 2.67 1.23
C LYS A 115 -5.60 4.17 1.05
N GLU A 116 -6.79 4.63 0.68
CA GLU A 116 -7.05 6.05 0.41
C GLU A 116 -6.73 6.93 1.64
N LEU A 117 -7.14 6.48 2.84
CA LEU A 117 -6.80 7.16 4.09
C LEU A 117 -5.28 7.21 4.32
N TYR A 118 -4.57 6.14 3.97
CA TYR A 118 -3.12 6.08 4.07
C TYR A 118 -2.41 6.97 3.05
N ASP A 119 -2.90 7.04 1.81
CA ASP A 119 -2.37 7.94 0.78
C ASP A 119 -2.49 9.41 1.23
N TYR A 120 -3.67 9.79 1.75
CA TYR A 120 -3.86 11.12 2.32
C TYR A 120 -2.97 11.41 3.53
N TYR A 121 -2.77 10.43 4.41
CA TYR A 121 -1.83 10.55 5.53
C TYR A 121 -0.42 10.88 5.05
N VAL A 122 0.04 10.19 4.00
CA VAL A 122 1.37 10.39 3.41
C VAL A 122 1.50 11.76 2.73
N ASP A 123 0.46 12.18 2.01
CA ASP A 123 0.46 13.44 1.26
C ASP A 123 0.11 14.67 2.13
N TYR A 124 -0.32 14.48 3.37
CA TYR A 124 -0.91 15.53 4.20
C TYR A 124 -0.03 16.79 4.33
N ASP A 125 1.22 16.63 4.75
CA ASP A 125 2.10 17.76 5.00
C ASP A 125 2.40 18.55 3.71
N TYR A 126 2.48 17.84 2.58
CA TYR A 126 2.60 18.45 1.26
C TYR A 126 1.32 19.21 0.89
N LEU A 127 0.15 18.59 1.02
CA LEU A 127 -1.13 19.22 0.70
C LEU A 127 -1.38 20.47 1.54
N LEU A 128 -1.08 20.41 2.85
CA LEU A 128 -1.20 21.53 3.76
C LEU A 128 -0.27 22.68 3.37
N ARG A 129 1.01 22.39 3.12
CA ARG A 129 1.99 23.41 2.70
C ARG A 129 1.60 24.06 1.38
N MET A 130 1.14 23.27 0.40
CA MET A 130 0.73 23.79 -0.89
C MET A 130 -0.55 24.63 -0.79
N ALA A 131 -1.50 24.25 0.06
CA ALA A 131 -2.68 25.06 0.35
C ALA A 131 -2.33 26.41 0.99
N GLN A 132 -1.33 26.45 1.87
CA GLN A 132 -0.84 27.68 2.50
C GLN A 132 -0.10 28.61 1.52
N ILE A 133 0.73 28.05 0.63
CA ILE A 133 1.52 28.81 -0.35
C ILE A 133 0.62 29.34 -1.47
N HIS A 134 -0.25 28.48 -2.02
CA HIS A 134 -1.06 28.78 -3.19
C HIS A 134 -2.48 29.21 -2.82
N LYS A 135 -2.59 30.25 -1.99
CA LYS A 135 -3.89 30.87 -1.63
C LYS A 135 -4.73 31.15 -2.89
N ASN A 136 -4.15 31.68 -3.97
CA ASN A 136 -4.93 31.95 -5.19
C ASN A 136 -5.35 30.70 -6.00
N ASN A 137 -4.72 29.53 -5.82
CA ASN A 137 -5.20 28.24 -6.36
C ASN A 137 -6.03 27.47 -5.31
N GLU A 138 -6.68 28.22 -4.42
CA GLU A 138 -7.41 27.81 -3.21
C GLU A 138 -8.29 26.57 -3.41
N CYS A 139 -8.81 26.30 -4.61
CA CYS A 139 -9.68 25.14 -4.78
C CYS A 139 -8.94 23.79 -4.76
N LYS A 140 -7.78 23.64 -5.42
CA LYS A 140 -7.24 22.28 -5.66
C LYS A 140 -6.75 21.60 -4.38
N TYR A 141 -5.88 22.25 -3.63
CA TYR A 141 -5.26 21.65 -2.44
C TYR A 141 -6.21 21.63 -1.24
N TYR A 142 -7.03 22.67 -1.06
CA TYR A 142 -8.06 22.65 -0.02
C TYR A 142 -9.16 21.63 -0.32
N ASN A 143 -9.55 21.41 -1.58
CA ASN A 143 -10.52 20.36 -1.89
C ASN A 143 -9.97 18.98 -1.54
N LYS A 144 -8.70 18.69 -1.85
CA LYS A 144 -8.06 17.44 -1.41
C LYS A 144 -8.02 17.28 0.11
N LEU A 145 -7.74 18.35 0.85
CA LEU A 145 -7.79 18.32 2.31
C LEU A 145 -9.22 18.10 2.84
N LYS A 146 -10.24 18.68 2.19
CA LYS A 146 -11.66 18.43 2.53
C LYS A 146 -12.08 17.00 2.24
N GLU A 147 -11.67 16.43 1.11
CA GLU A 147 -11.91 15.02 0.77
C GLU A 147 -11.28 14.10 1.83
N MET A 148 -10.04 14.37 2.23
CA MET A 148 -9.38 13.66 3.32
C MET A 148 -10.16 13.74 4.63
N LEU A 149 -10.60 14.95 5.02
CA LEU A 149 -11.37 15.14 6.26
C LEU A 149 -12.70 14.37 6.21
N SER A 150 -13.41 14.44 5.09
CA SER A 150 -14.63 13.66 4.86
C SER A 150 -14.38 12.16 4.99
N LEU A 151 -13.30 11.64 4.39
CA LEU A 151 -12.92 10.24 4.52
C LEU A 151 -12.61 9.89 5.98
N TYR A 152 -11.82 10.71 6.67
CA TYR A 152 -11.49 10.53 8.09
C TYR A 152 -12.75 10.45 8.95
N GLU A 153 -13.73 11.33 8.76
CA GLU A 153 -15.01 11.33 9.49
C GLU A 153 -15.80 10.03 9.28
N THR A 154 -15.67 9.36 8.13
CA THR A 154 -16.29 8.04 7.93
C THR A 154 -15.64 6.96 8.78
N PHE A 155 -14.32 7.04 9.01
CA PHE A 155 -13.61 6.14 9.90
C PHE A 155 -13.86 6.48 11.38
N GLU A 156 -13.92 7.76 11.73
CA GLU A 156 -14.17 8.23 13.11
C GLU A 156 -15.46 7.64 13.68
N LYS A 157 -16.54 7.62 12.89
CA LYS A 157 -17.83 7.02 13.28
C LYS A 157 -17.78 5.52 13.56
N VAL A 158 -16.82 4.82 12.96
CA VAL A 158 -16.64 3.36 13.13
C VAL A 158 -15.58 3.08 14.21
N CYS A 159 -14.66 4.01 14.41
CA CYS A 159 -13.51 3.84 15.28
C CYS A 159 -13.68 4.39 16.68
N GLU A 160 -14.71 5.20 16.92
CA GLU A 160 -15.02 5.74 18.23
C GLU A 160 -16.41 5.25 18.70
N PRO A 161 -16.50 4.59 19.88
CA PRO A 161 -15.40 4.25 20.79
C PRO A 161 -14.46 3.17 20.21
N LYS A 162 -13.20 3.19 20.68
CA LYS A 162 -12.06 2.40 20.16
C LYS A 162 -12.45 0.99 19.72
N GLY A 163 -12.67 0.81 18.42
CA GLY A 163 -13.00 -0.48 17.82
C GLY A 163 -11.74 -1.27 17.44
N ASP A 164 -11.75 -2.59 17.61
CA ASP A 164 -10.65 -3.49 17.24
C ASP A 164 -10.35 -3.51 15.73
N SER A 165 -11.28 -3.03 14.90
CA SER A 165 -11.19 -3.06 13.43
C SER A 165 -10.55 -1.81 12.81
N CYS A 166 -10.05 -0.88 13.63
CA CYS A 166 -9.60 0.42 13.14
C CYS A 166 -8.18 0.40 12.61
N PRO A 167 -7.95 0.92 11.39
CA PRO A 167 -6.62 0.92 10.82
C PRO A 167 -5.71 1.87 11.63
N ASP A 168 -4.49 1.45 11.97
CA ASP A 168 -3.56 2.26 12.77
C ASP A 168 -3.33 3.67 12.22
N VAL A 169 -3.41 3.83 10.89
CA VAL A 169 -3.27 5.12 10.21
C VAL A 169 -4.36 6.11 10.61
N PHE A 170 -5.55 5.65 11.01
CA PHE A 170 -6.61 6.50 11.53
C PHE A 170 -6.12 7.32 12.74
N TYR A 171 -5.50 6.67 13.73
CA TYR A 171 -4.98 7.36 14.92
C TYR A 171 -3.80 8.28 14.59
N LYS A 172 -3.02 7.96 13.54
CA LYS A 172 -1.96 8.86 13.05
C LYS A 172 -2.55 10.11 12.38
N CYS A 173 -3.57 9.93 11.54
CA CYS A 173 -4.34 11.04 10.94
C CYS A 173 -4.97 11.91 12.01
N GLN A 174 -5.62 11.31 13.01
CA GLN A 174 -6.26 12.03 14.12
C GLN A 174 -5.27 12.98 14.80
N LYS A 175 -4.05 12.51 15.10
CA LYS A 175 -2.99 13.36 15.69
C LYS A 175 -2.62 14.55 14.80
N LYS A 176 -2.48 14.34 13.49
CA LYS A 176 -2.17 15.43 12.53
C LYS A 176 -3.33 16.42 12.41
N ILE A 177 -4.58 15.95 12.37
CA ILE A 177 -5.77 16.80 12.27
C ILE A 177 -5.96 17.63 13.56
N LEU A 178 -5.79 17.01 14.73
CA LEU A 178 -5.91 17.70 16.03
C LEU A 178 -4.82 18.75 16.24
N SER A 179 -3.62 18.57 15.68
CA SER A 179 -2.55 19.57 15.77
C SER A 179 -2.80 20.88 15.00
N LEU A 180 -3.90 20.96 14.24
CA LEU A 180 -4.32 22.17 13.53
C LEU A 180 -5.46 22.95 14.22
N ARG A 181 -6.09 22.38 15.26
CA ARG A 181 -7.13 23.03 16.05
C ARG A 181 -6.51 23.80 17.22
#